data_AF-A0A9X9BQH3-F1
#
_entry.id   AF-A0A9X9BQH3-F1
#
_cell.length_a   1.000
_cell.length_b   1.000
_cell.length_c   1.000
_cell.angle_alpha   90.00
_cell.angle_beta   90.00
_cell.angle_gamma   90.00
#
_symmetry.space_group_name_H-M   'P 1'
#
loop_
_entity.id
_entity.type
_entity.pdbx_description
1 polymer ?
#
loop_
_entity_poly.entity_id
_entity_poly.type
_entity_poly.pdbx_seq_one_letter_code
_entity_poly.pdbx_strand_id
1 'polypeptide(L)'
;MGAKEDLIAKLKNKVVEEMNEAQLAGEQHLLFATRLPALYASLESALDGIPNLAITREKISTDMDASYDSLVIRFIGKAVRLDPCQRGQDYGLLAKNLHIVDIFFTPDEDGSWVAMPRMERRTLLTGDSVIERLSALVDEDDDPSIKRWD
;
A
#
# COMPACT_ATOMS: atom_id res chain seq x y z
N MET A 1 -2.91 -15.52 -47.45
CA MET A 1 -2.46 -15.88 -46.09
C MET A 1 -3.38 -16.98 -45.59
N GLY A 2 -2.84 -18.12 -45.17
CA GLY A 2 -3.63 -19.24 -44.65
C GLY A 2 -3.85 -19.13 -43.14
N ALA A 3 -4.81 -19.90 -42.62
CA ALA A 3 -5.17 -19.88 -41.20
C ALA A 3 -4.01 -20.25 -40.25
N LYS A 4 -3.04 -21.04 -40.74
CA LYS A 4 -1.83 -21.40 -39.98
C LYS A 4 -0.89 -20.22 -39.82
N GLU A 5 -0.65 -19.43 -40.88
CA GLU A 5 0.20 -18.25 -40.79
C GLU A 5 -0.41 -17.17 -39.88
N ASP A 6 -1.75 -17.00 -39.93
CA ASP A 6 -2.48 -16.11 -39.04
C ASP A 6 -2.38 -16.53 -37.56
N LEU A 7 -2.54 -17.84 -37.27
CA LEU A 7 -2.36 -18.36 -35.91
C LEU A 7 -0.92 -18.15 -35.40
N ILE A 8 0.09 -18.39 -36.23
CA ILE A 8 1.49 -18.16 -35.86
C ILE A 8 1.74 -16.68 -35.55
N ALA A 9 1.19 -15.75 -36.34
CA ALA A 9 1.32 -14.32 -36.10
C ALA A 9 0.66 -13.91 -34.77
N LYS A 10 -0.56 -14.38 -34.52
CA LYS A 10 -1.29 -14.10 -33.26
C LYS A 10 -0.57 -14.64 -32.03
N LEU A 11 -0.05 -15.87 -32.11
CA LEU A 11 0.72 -16.46 -31.00
C LEU A 11 2.00 -15.69 -30.72
N LYS A 12 2.74 -15.26 -31.76
CA LYS A 12 3.94 -14.43 -31.57
C LYS A 12 3.62 -13.11 -30.89
N ASN A 13 2.56 -12.43 -31.32
CA ASN A 13 2.14 -11.16 -30.69
C ASN A 13 1.76 -11.38 -29.23
N LYS A 14 0.97 -12.43 -28.94
CA LYS A 14 0.56 -12.74 -27.58
C LYS A 14 1.73 -13.08 -26.66
N VAL A 15 2.73 -13.83 -27.16
CA VAL A 15 3.95 -14.10 -26.38
C VAL A 15 4.72 -12.81 -26.08
N VAL A 16 4.82 -11.89 -27.03
CA VAL A 16 5.47 -10.59 -26.80
C VAL A 16 4.71 -9.75 -25.77
N GLU A 17 3.37 -9.73 -25.86
CA GLU A 17 2.50 -9.06 -24.88
C GLU A 17 2.71 -9.64 -23.47
N GLU A 18 2.64 -10.96 -23.32
CA GLU A 18 2.85 -11.65 -22.04
C GLU A 18 4.26 -11.42 -21.48
N MET A 19 5.29 -11.39 -22.33
CA MET A 19 6.66 -11.08 -21.92
C MET A 19 6.80 -9.64 -21.42
N ASN A 20 6.18 -8.68 -22.11
CA ASN A 20 6.21 -7.28 -21.70
C ASN A 20 5.44 -7.08 -20.37
N GLU A 21 4.29 -7.72 -20.21
CA GLU A 21 3.51 -7.72 -18.97
C GLU A 21 4.31 -8.31 -17.79
N ALA A 22 4.98 -9.45 -18.02
CA ALA A 22 5.84 -10.08 -17.01
C ALA A 22 7.03 -9.19 -16.64
N GLN A 23 7.63 -8.49 -17.62
CA GLN A 23 8.72 -7.55 -17.38
C GLN A 23 8.24 -6.37 -16.52
N LEU A 24 7.11 -5.76 -16.87
CA LEU A 24 6.54 -4.64 -16.11
C LEU A 24 6.19 -5.05 -14.67
N ALA A 25 5.62 -6.24 -14.48
CA ALA A 25 5.34 -6.78 -13.15
C ALA A 25 6.63 -6.98 -12.33
N GLY A 26 7.71 -7.45 -12.96
CA GLY A 26 9.02 -7.60 -12.33
C GLY A 26 9.65 -6.25 -11.92
N GLU A 27 9.52 -5.23 -12.77
CA GLU A 27 9.99 -3.87 -12.48
C GLU A 27 9.21 -3.24 -11.31
N GLN A 28 7.88 -3.41 -11.28
CA GLN A 28 7.04 -2.95 -10.17
C GLN A 28 7.36 -3.67 -8.86
N HIS A 29 7.55 -4.99 -8.89
CA HIS A 29 7.95 -5.75 -7.72
C HIS A 29 9.30 -5.28 -7.18
N LEU A 30 10.28 -5.05 -8.06
CA LEU A 30 11.60 -4.54 -7.67
C LEU A 30 11.51 -3.14 -7.07
N LEU A 31 10.73 -2.24 -7.68
CA LEU A 31 10.50 -0.90 -7.15
C LEU A 31 9.87 -0.97 -5.75
N PHE A 32 8.83 -1.78 -5.58
CA PHE A 32 8.21 -1.99 -4.27
C PHE A 32 9.19 -2.52 -3.23
N ALA A 33 9.90 -3.61 -3.55
CA ALA A 33 10.83 -4.26 -2.63
C ALA A 33 11.98 -3.34 -2.20
N THR A 34 12.46 -2.48 -3.11
CA THR A 34 13.55 -1.53 -2.83
C THR A 34 13.10 -0.30 -2.04
N ARG A 35 11.85 0.16 -2.23
CA ARG A 35 11.33 1.37 -1.59
C ARG A 35 10.68 1.11 -0.23
N LEU A 36 10.10 -0.07 -0.03
CA LEU A 36 9.35 -0.39 1.20
C LEU A 36 10.16 -0.18 2.49
N PRO A 37 11.43 -0.62 2.60
CA PRO A 37 12.20 -0.42 3.83
C PRO A 37 12.42 1.07 4.17
N ALA A 38 12.63 1.91 3.15
CA ALA A 38 12.85 3.33 3.32
C ALA A 38 11.58 4.05 3.81
N LEU A 39 10.41 3.67 3.27
CA LEU A 39 9.13 4.17 3.77
C LEU A 39 8.94 3.80 5.24
N TYR A 40 9.10 2.54 5.61
CA TYR A 40 8.89 2.10 6.99
C TYR A 40 9.83 2.83 7.96
N ALA A 41 11.11 2.97 7.60
CA ALA A 41 12.06 3.74 8.40
C ALA A 41 11.66 5.21 8.54
N SER A 42 11.14 5.82 7.47
CA SER A 42 10.66 7.20 7.50
C SER A 42 9.43 7.38 8.40
N LEU A 43 8.48 6.44 8.37
CA LEU A 43 7.29 6.48 9.23
C LEU A 43 7.66 6.22 10.70
N GLU A 44 8.52 5.23 10.95
CA GLU A 44 9.05 4.94 12.29
C GLU A 44 9.74 6.18 12.87
N SER A 45 10.56 6.88 12.07
CA SER A 45 11.23 8.11 12.49
C SER A 45 10.27 9.27 12.73
N ALA A 46 9.21 9.42 11.93
CA ALA A 46 8.25 10.51 12.08
C ALA A 46 7.38 10.38 13.35
N LEU A 47 7.16 9.14 13.79
CA LEU A 47 6.33 8.82 14.95
C LEU A 47 7.15 8.62 16.23
N ASP A 48 8.47 8.69 16.14
CA ASP A 48 9.35 8.57 17.30
C ASP A 48 9.06 9.67 18.33
N GLY A 49 9.08 9.29 19.62
CA GLY A 49 8.78 10.20 20.72
C GLY A 49 7.29 10.47 20.98
N ILE A 50 6.36 9.96 20.17
CA ILE A 50 4.91 10.06 20.47
C ILE A 50 4.56 9.11 21.62
N PRO A 51 4.01 9.61 22.76
CA PRO A 51 3.70 8.76 23.90
C PRO A 51 2.55 7.79 23.60
N ASN A 52 2.61 6.60 24.20
CA ASN A 52 1.60 5.53 24.07
C ASN A 52 1.38 5.01 22.65
N LEU A 53 2.32 5.25 21.74
CA LEU A 53 2.35 4.70 20.40
C LEU A 53 3.29 3.49 20.35
N ALA A 54 2.83 2.40 19.73
CA ALA A 54 3.64 1.20 19.52
C ALA A 54 3.68 0.84 18.04
N ILE A 55 4.89 0.80 17.47
CA ILE A 55 5.11 0.39 16.08
C ILE A 55 5.68 -1.02 16.07
N THR A 56 5.06 -1.90 15.30
CA THR A 56 5.45 -3.31 15.21
C THR A 56 5.41 -3.76 13.75
N ARG A 57 6.28 -4.71 13.41
CA ARG A 57 6.26 -5.39 12.12
C ARG A 57 5.67 -6.78 12.31
N GLU A 58 4.56 -7.06 11.63
CA GLU A 58 3.82 -8.31 11.76
C GLU A 58 3.88 -9.11 10.47
N LYS A 59 4.26 -10.38 10.57
CA LYS A 59 4.16 -11.29 9.44
C LYS A 59 2.71 -11.43 9.02
N ILE A 60 2.42 -11.19 7.76
CA ILE A 60 1.11 -11.40 7.16
C ILE A 60 1.22 -12.44 6.05
N SER A 61 0.15 -13.22 5.88
CA SER A 61 -0.02 -14.03 4.67
C SER A 61 -0.59 -13.12 3.60
N THR A 62 0.13 -12.98 2.48
CA THR A 62 -0.32 -12.21 1.31
C THR A 62 -0.31 -13.13 0.10
N ASP A 63 -1.07 -12.76 -0.92
CA ASP A 63 -1.07 -13.45 -2.22
C ASP A 63 0.17 -13.08 -3.06
N MET A 64 1.20 -12.50 -2.44
CA MET A 64 2.42 -12.05 -3.11
C MET A 64 3.46 -13.17 -3.15
N ASP A 65 4.28 -13.19 -4.20
CA ASP A 65 5.35 -14.18 -4.36
C ASP A 65 6.44 -14.11 -3.28
N ALA A 66 6.53 -12.98 -2.56
CA ALA A 66 7.48 -12.76 -1.48
C ALA A 66 6.77 -12.42 -0.16
N SER A 67 7.34 -12.91 0.95
CA SER A 67 6.86 -12.60 2.30
C SER A 67 7.30 -11.20 2.70
N TYR A 68 6.32 -10.34 3.02
CA TYR A 68 6.55 -9.02 3.58
C TYR A 68 5.85 -8.87 4.92
N ASP A 69 6.42 -8.03 5.79
CA ASP A 69 5.78 -7.68 7.06
C ASP A 69 4.85 -6.48 6.89
N SER A 70 3.70 -6.55 7.54
CA SER A 70 2.81 -5.42 7.76
C SER A 70 3.42 -4.46 8.78
N LEU A 71 3.38 -3.16 8.52
CA LEU A 71 3.67 -2.15 9.53
C LEU A 71 2.38 -1.85 10.30
N VAL A 72 2.40 -2.10 11.61
CA VAL A 72 1.24 -1.89 12.49
C VAL A 72 1.59 -0.84 13.52
N ILE A 73 0.83 0.25 13.50
CA ILE A 73 0.95 1.39 14.40
C ILE A 73 -0.25 1.36 15.34
N ARG A 74 -0.01 1.01 16.61
CA ARG A 74 -1.04 0.92 17.64
C ARG A 74 -1.02 2.17 18.50
N PHE A 75 -2.21 2.68 18.80
CA PHE A 75 -2.39 3.88 19.59
C PHE A 75 -3.78 3.89 20.22
N ILE A 76 -3.87 4.04 21.55
CA ILE A 76 -5.11 4.13 22.35
C ILE A 76 -6.17 3.09 21.91
N GLY A 77 -5.81 1.80 21.93
CA GLY A 77 -6.75 0.72 21.56
C GLY A 77 -7.11 0.63 20.07
N LYS A 78 -6.67 1.59 19.25
CA LYS A 78 -6.83 1.58 17.79
C LYS A 78 -5.52 1.21 17.10
N ALA A 79 -5.62 0.87 15.81
CA ALA A 79 -4.45 0.57 14.99
C ALA A 79 -4.62 1.11 13.58
N VAL A 80 -3.53 1.65 13.03
CA VAL A 80 -3.33 1.87 11.59
C VAL A 80 -2.42 0.74 11.09
N ARG A 81 -2.80 0.10 9.99
CA ARG A 81 -2.02 -0.99 9.38
C ARG A 81 -1.64 -0.65 7.95
N LEU A 82 -0.41 -0.91 7.59
CA LEU A 82 0.06 -0.87 6.20
C LEU A 82 0.40 -2.29 5.79
N ASP A 83 -0.51 -2.93 5.07
CA ASP A 83 -0.38 -4.32 4.66
C ASP A 83 0.16 -4.37 3.21
N PRO A 84 1.36 -4.91 2.97
CA PRO A 84 1.82 -5.27 1.64
C PRO A 84 0.78 -6.10 0.89
N CYS A 85 0.45 -5.71 -0.34
CA CYS A 85 -0.42 -6.50 -1.20
C CYS A 85 -0.19 -6.20 -2.68
N GLN A 86 -0.74 -7.06 -3.53
CA GLN A 86 -0.76 -6.89 -4.97
C GLN A 86 -2.20 -6.70 -5.45
N ARG A 87 -2.42 -5.74 -6.36
CA ARG A 87 -3.71 -5.52 -7.02
C ARG A 87 -3.48 -5.47 -8.53
N GLY A 88 -3.89 -6.53 -9.23
CA GLY A 88 -3.53 -6.69 -10.63
C GLY A 88 -2.02 -6.80 -10.80
N GLN A 89 -1.42 -5.90 -11.56
CA GLN A 89 0.03 -5.84 -11.76
C GLN A 89 0.75 -4.93 -10.76
N ASP A 90 0.01 -4.19 -9.93
CA ASP A 90 0.59 -3.19 -9.04
C ASP A 90 0.94 -3.78 -7.67
N TYR A 91 2.18 -3.56 -7.25
CA TYR A 91 2.67 -3.88 -5.91
C TYR A 91 2.56 -2.63 -5.02
N GLY A 92 1.96 -2.77 -3.84
CA GLY A 92 1.71 -1.63 -2.98
C GLY A 92 1.34 -1.97 -1.55
N LEU A 93 0.85 -0.96 -0.83
CA LEU A 93 0.39 -1.06 0.55
C LEU A 93 -1.09 -0.76 0.63
N LEU A 94 -1.85 -1.67 1.20
CA LEU A 94 -3.20 -1.39 1.65
C LEU A 94 -3.14 -0.78 3.04
N ALA A 95 -3.37 0.53 3.11
CA ALA A 95 -3.45 1.26 4.36
C ALA A 95 -4.85 1.14 4.95
N LYS A 96 -4.96 0.41 6.07
CA LYS A 96 -6.21 0.21 6.82
C LYS A 96 -6.30 1.19 7.97
N ASN A 97 -7.47 1.78 8.14
CA ASN A 97 -7.77 2.79 9.16
C ASN A 97 -6.86 4.03 9.13
N LEU A 98 -6.04 4.20 8.08
CA LEU A 98 -5.33 5.45 7.82
C LEU A 98 -6.29 6.55 7.33
N HIS A 99 -7.32 6.13 6.60
CA HIS A 99 -8.45 6.97 6.21
C HIS A 99 -9.76 6.26 6.58
N ILE A 100 -10.90 6.94 6.39
CA ILE A 100 -12.24 6.38 6.62
C ILE A 100 -12.44 5.09 5.80
N VAL A 101 -11.82 5.01 4.64
CA VAL A 101 -11.81 3.83 3.77
C VAL A 101 -10.38 3.36 3.57
N ASP A 102 -10.20 2.06 3.36
CA ASP A 102 -8.88 1.50 3.05
C ASP A 102 -8.37 2.04 1.70
N ILE A 103 -7.13 2.53 1.68
CA ILE A 103 -6.50 3.12 0.49
C ILE A 103 -5.29 2.28 0.09
N PHE A 104 -5.15 2.04 -1.22
CA PHE A 104 -4.01 1.34 -1.79
C PHE A 104 -2.99 2.35 -2.33
N PHE A 105 -1.77 2.30 -1.82
CA PHE A 105 -0.66 3.15 -2.20
C PHE A 105 0.39 2.35 -2.98
N THR A 106 0.84 2.89 -4.10
CA THR A 106 1.94 2.33 -4.90
C THR A 106 3.18 3.20 -4.76
N PRO A 107 4.39 2.63 -4.83
CA PRO A 107 5.61 3.41 -4.91
C PRO A 107 5.69 4.10 -6.28
N ASP A 108 6.23 5.29 -6.30
CA ASP A 108 6.56 6.06 -7.50
C ASP A 108 8.08 6.06 -7.72
N GLU A 109 8.53 6.40 -8.93
CA GLU A 109 9.95 6.38 -9.29
C GLU A 109 10.78 7.37 -8.46
N ASP A 110 10.16 8.49 -8.07
CA ASP A 110 10.75 9.52 -7.20
C ASP A 110 10.87 9.07 -5.72
N GLY A 111 10.36 7.89 -5.38
CA GLY A 111 10.36 7.32 -4.04
C GLY A 111 9.16 7.73 -3.17
N SER A 112 8.24 8.53 -3.69
CA SER A 112 6.97 8.83 -3.03
C SER A 112 6.03 7.62 -3.06
N TRP A 113 5.05 7.62 -2.16
CA TRP A 113 4.02 6.57 -2.08
C TRP A 113 2.67 7.21 -2.32
N VAL A 114 2.03 6.82 -3.41
CA VAL A 114 0.92 7.57 -4.00
C VAL A 114 -0.31 6.69 -4.08
N ALA A 115 -1.46 7.29 -3.79
CA ALA A 115 -2.76 6.72 -4.13
C ALA A 115 -3.50 7.68 -5.04
N MET A 116 -4.18 7.13 -6.04
CA MET A 116 -5.16 7.86 -6.85
C MET A 116 -6.56 7.36 -6.47
N PRO A 117 -7.15 7.86 -5.37
CA PRO A 117 -8.57 7.62 -5.11
C PRO A 117 -9.41 8.15 -6.27
N ARG A 118 -10.62 7.60 -6.44
CA ARG A 118 -11.56 7.83 -7.56
C ARG A 118 -11.87 9.31 -7.90
N MET A 119 -11.39 10.27 -7.12
CA MET A 119 -11.57 11.71 -7.32
C MET A 119 -10.31 12.45 -7.82
N GLU A 120 -9.36 11.76 -8.48
CA GLU A 120 -8.18 12.32 -9.17
C GLU A 120 -7.18 13.14 -8.31
N ARG A 121 -7.46 13.36 -7.03
CA ARG A 121 -6.47 13.94 -6.11
C ARG A 121 -5.46 12.88 -5.69
N ARG A 122 -4.21 13.08 -6.10
CA ARG A 122 -3.04 12.33 -5.61
C ARG A 122 -2.97 12.47 -4.09
N THR A 123 -3.09 11.35 -3.38
CA THR A 123 -2.87 11.28 -1.93
C THR A 123 -1.48 10.71 -1.69
N LEU A 124 -0.71 11.33 -0.82
CA LEU A 124 0.63 10.88 -0.46
C LEU A 124 0.59 10.17 0.90
N LEU A 125 1.29 9.04 0.99
CA LEU A 125 1.57 8.37 2.25
C LEU A 125 2.86 8.95 2.84
N THR A 126 2.71 9.77 3.88
CA THR A 126 3.80 10.45 4.59
C THR A 126 3.64 10.30 6.10
N GLY A 127 4.69 10.62 6.87
CA GLY A 127 4.59 10.71 8.33
C GLY A 127 3.46 11.64 8.78
N ASP A 128 3.33 12.80 8.15
CA ASP A 128 2.28 13.78 8.44
C ASP A 128 0.87 13.20 8.24
N SER A 129 0.64 12.47 7.14
CA SER A 129 -0.67 11.84 6.89
C SER A 129 -1.07 10.83 7.99
N VAL A 130 -0.08 10.13 8.56
CA VAL A 130 -0.30 9.20 9.65
C VAL A 130 -0.57 9.96 10.95
N ILE A 131 0.20 11.00 11.24
CA ILE A 131 0.01 11.84 12.43
C ILE A 131 -1.35 12.52 12.42
N GLU A 132 -1.77 13.07 11.27
CA GLU A 132 -3.11 13.66 11.09
C GLU A 132 -4.21 12.64 11.42
N ARG A 133 -4.09 11.41 10.93
CA ARG A 133 -5.05 10.35 11.27
C ARG A 133 -5.02 10.01 12.75
N LEU A 134 -3.84 9.84 13.34
CA LEU A 134 -3.72 9.53 14.77
C LEU A 134 -4.34 10.63 15.63
N SER A 135 -4.18 11.90 15.25
CA SER A 135 -4.84 13.03 15.91
C SER A 135 -6.37 12.91 15.84
N ALA A 136 -6.91 12.66 14.64
CA ALA A 136 -8.36 12.49 14.46
C ALA A 136 -8.91 11.30 15.26
N LEU A 137 -8.12 10.22 15.40
CA LEU A 137 -8.50 9.06 16.20
C LEU A 137 -8.63 9.37 17.70
N VAL A 138 -7.84 10.32 18.23
CA VAL A 138 -8.01 10.84 19.60
C VAL A 138 -9.35 11.56 19.72
N ASP A 139 -9.63 12.48 18.80
CA ASP A 139 -10.84 13.31 18.84
C ASP A 139 -12.12 12.46 18.73
N GLU A 140 -12.10 11.37 17.95
CA GLU A 140 -13.20 10.41 17.84
C GLU A 140 -13.50 9.67 19.16
N ASP A 141 -12.50 9.40 20.00
CA ASP A 141 -12.70 8.71 21.29
C ASP A 141 -13.31 9.63 22.36
N ASP A 142 -13.08 10.93 22.20
CA ASP A 142 -13.61 12.00 23.05
C ASP A 142 -15.02 12.47 22.63
N ASP A 143 -15.55 12.02 21.48
CA ASP A 143 -16.91 12.34 21.05
C ASP A 143 -17.96 11.39 21.69
N PRO A 144 -18.76 11.87 22.67
CA PRO A 144 -19.78 11.05 23.34
C PRO A 144 -20.95 10.67 22.42
N SER A 145 -21.07 11.25 21.23
CA SER A 145 -22.12 10.92 20.26
C SER A 145 -21.86 9.63 19.48
N ILE A 146 -20.59 9.21 19.37
CA ILE A 146 -20.18 7.96 18.68
C ILE A 146 -20.34 6.73 19.58
N LYS A 147 -20.28 6.90 20.92
CA LYS A 147 -20.55 5.84 21.93
C LYS A 147 -22.03 5.41 22.03
N ARG A 148 -22.87 5.75 21.05
CA ARG A 148 -24.33 5.53 21.07
C ARG A 148 -24.85 4.48 20.09
N TRP A 149 -24.07 3.48 19.73
CA TRP A 149 -24.65 2.30 19.06
C TRP A 149 -23.99 1.06 19.66
N ASP A 150 -24.71 0.43 20.59
CA ASP A 150 -24.43 -0.88 21.20
C ASP A 150 -24.21 -1.98 20.14
#